data_AF-A0A936MDY6-F1
#
_entry.id   AF-A0A936MDY6-F1
#
_cell.length_a   1.000
_cell.length_b   1.000
_cell.length_c   1.000
_cell.angle_alpha   90.00
_cell.angle_beta   90.00
_cell.angle_gamma   90.00
#
_symmetry.space_group_name_H-M   'P 1'
#
loop_
_entity.id
_entity.type
_entity.pdbx_description
1 polymer ?
#
loop_
_entity_poly.entity_id
_entity_poly.type
_entity_poly.pdbx_seq_one_letter_code
_entity_poly.pdbx_strand_id
1 'polypeptide(L)'
;MKILFLFTMLAVASALGLQSFGLEDNPSPKILADSVCFTRDILPMINSNCSMTKCHDAITHKEGLTLTTYTGIMKSVRAGNSSQSELYKVIANNSMPESPYRQLTAEQKTMIKNWIDQGAKNTTCEVTNCDTSNITLKDIKPIITGNCIGCHDGNNAFAGIDLSTDSGIEGMKELILCSIKQETYCKPMPSNGLKLSICEQNMITRWVNQSSVGNIHEGTPVVQSLAIIPNVVNEGAVVRFTIEKREHLTLSLFNYTGQKLRTLSSGDYQSGTSQVSFTVNDLAHGVYFVRVESGSSIQSIMFTH
;
A
#
# COMPACT_ATOMS: atom_id res chain seq x y z
N MET A 1 80.74 57.21 -19.35
CA MET A 1 81.82 56.24 -19.67
C MET A 1 81.71 55.10 -18.67
N LYS A 2 81.64 53.85 -19.18
CA LYS A 2 81.50 52.53 -18.48
C LYS A 2 80.07 52.18 -17.99
N ILE A 3 79.34 51.27 -18.64
CA ILE A 3 79.36 49.76 -18.59
C ILE A 3 78.66 49.28 -17.30
N LEU A 4 77.76 48.30 -17.20
CA LEU A 4 77.02 47.34 -18.07
C LEU A 4 76.19 46.44 -17.10
N PHE A 5 75.30 45.59 -17.64
CA PHE A 5 74.56 44.44 -17.06
C PHE A 5 73.13 44.73 -16.58
N LEU A 6 72.08 44.49 -17.37
CA LEU A 6 71.48 43.20 -17.80
C LEU A 6 71.21 42.23 -16.63
N PHE A 7 69.95 42.16 -16.19
CA PHE A 7 69.25 40.91 -15.87
C PHE A 7 67.74 41.13 -16.00
N THR A 8 67.19 40.55 -17.07
CA THR A 8 65.76 40.37 -17.32
C THR A 8 65.16 39.44 -16.25
N MET A 9 64.17 39.92 -15.49
CA MET A 9 63.40 39.08 -14.57
C MET A 9 62.52 38.11 -15.36
N LEU A 10 62.78 36.82 -15.18
CA LEU A 10 61.92 35.72 -15.63
C LEU A 10 60.94 35.34 -14.51
N ALA A 11 59.75 34.96 -14.94
CA ALA A 11 58.51 34.74 -14.22
C ALA A 11 58.55 33.79 -13.00
N VAL A 12 57.67 34.07 -12.03
CA VAL A 12 56.80 33.03 -11.42
C VAL A 12 55.44 33.67 -11.12
N ALA A 13 54.52 33.61 -12.07
CA ALA A 13 53.10 33.83 -11.79
C ALA A 13 52.55 32.48 -11.27
N SER A 14 52.50 32.34 -9.95
CA SER A 14 51.84 31.22 -9.28
C SER A 14 50.33 31.32 -9.52
N ALA A 15 49.86 30.74 -10.62
CA ALA A 15 48.45 30.45 -10.81
C ALA A 15 48.08 29.36 -9.80
N LEU A 16 47.64 29.78 -8.61
CA LEU A 16 46.77 28.98 -7.75
C LEU A 16 45.46 28.78 -8.51
N GLY A 17 45.47 27.82 -9.42
CA GLY A 17 44.25 27.23 -9.93
C GLY A 17 43.54 26.61 -8.75
N LEU A 18 42.53 27.29 -8.23
CA LEU A 18 41.47 26.67 -7.47
C LEU A 18 40.88 25.60 -8.37
N GLN A 19 41.38 24.37 -8.24
CA GLN A 19 40.65 23.19 -8.64
C GLN A 19 39.44 23.15 -7.71
N SER A 20 38.35 23.78 -8.18
CA SER A 20 37.02 23.38 -7.82
C SER A 20 36.99 21.88 -8.04
N PHE A 21 36.98 21.10 -6.96
CA PHE A 21 36.49 19.74 -7.03
C PHE A 21 35.06 19.87 -7.53
N GLY A 22 34.90 19.71 -8.85
CA GLY A 22 33.61 19.45 -9.42
C GLY A 22 33.07 18.28 -8.63
N LEU A 23 32.06 18.55 -7.80
CA LEU A 23 31.04 17.57 -7.53
C LEU A 23 30.53 17.26 -8.94
N GLU A 24 31.07 16.22 -9.56
CA GLU A 24 30.32 15.51 -10.57
C GLU A 24 29.08 15.07 -9.80
N ASP A 25 28.01 15.85 -9.95
CA ASP A 25 26.66 15.45 -9.62
C ASP A 25 26.44 14.18 -10.43
N ASN A 26 26.84 13.07 -9.84
CA ASN A 26 26.53 11.74 -10.31
C ASN A 26 25.00 11.73 -10.35
N PRO A 27 24.38 11.77 -11.54
CA PRO A 27 22.94 11.93 -11.60
C PRO A 27 22.37 10.75 -10.83
N SER A 28 21.68 11.06 -9.73
CA SER A 28 20.91 10.09 -8.97
C SER A 28 20.15 9.25 -9.99
N PRO A 29 20.13 7.90 -9.88
CA PRO A 29 19.52 7.05 -10.88
C PRO A 29 18.10 7.55 -11.16
N LYS A 30 17.92 8.22 -12.30
CA LYS A 30 16.60 8.62 -12.77
C LYS A 30 15.86 7.31 -12.98
N ILE A 31 14.84 7.06 -12.18
CA ILE A 31 13.85 6.03 -12.50
C ILE A 31 13.36 6.36 -13.91
N LEU A 32 13.66 5.50 -14.86
CA LEU A 32 13.33 5.70 -16.26
C LEU A 32 11.80 5.75 -16.35
N ALA A 33 11.24 6.94 -16.54
CA ALA A 33 9.80 7.17 -16.69
C ALA A 33 9.22 6.63 -18.02
N ASP A 34 10.02 5.91 -18.82
CA ASP A 34 9.74 5.61 -20.22
C ASP A 34 9.41 4.15 -20.55
N SER A 35 9.10 3.31 -19.56
CA SER A 35 8.54 1.97 -19.83
C SER A 35 7.37 1.68 -18.91
N VAL A 36 6.17 1.64 -19.47
CA VAL A 36 5.00 1.15 -18.75
C VAL A 36 5.23 -0.32 -18.39
N CYS A 37 5.11 -0.64 -17.10
CA CYS A 37 5.33 -1.99 -16.60
C CYS A 37 4.03 -2.80 -16.60
N PHE A 38 4.03 -3.98 -17.23
CA PHE A 38 2.82 -4.78 -17.26
C PHE A 38 2.39 -5.26 -15.87
N THR A 39 3.28 -5.92 -15.11
CA THR A 39 2.88 -6.51 -13.83
C THR A 39 2.53 -5.49 -12.75
N ARG A 40 3.15 -4.30 -12.80
CA ARG A 40 2.94 -3.23 -11.81
C ARG A 40 1.85 -2.24 -12.21
N ASP A 41 1.82 -1.83 -13.47
CA ASP A 41 1.00 -0.69 -13.90
C ASP A 41 -0.29 -1.13 -14.62
N ILE A 42 -0.21 -2.15 -15.47
CA ILE A 42 -1.33 -2.55 -16.34
C ILE A 42 -2.18 -3.64 -15.71
N LEU A 43 -1.55 -4.71 -15.23
CA LEU A 43 -2.25 -5.88 -14.72
C LEU A 43 -3.17 -5.51 -13.54
N PRO A 44 -2.73 -4.76 -12.50
CA PRO A 44 -3.62 -4.30 -11.43
C PRO A 44 -4.82 -3.48 -11.92
N MET A 45 -4.60 -2.60 -12.91
CA MET A 45 -5.63 -1.74 -13.47
C MET A 45 -6.70 -2.55 -14.21
N ILE A 46 -6.29 -3.48 -15.07
CA ILE A 46 -7.23 -4.39 -15.76
C ILE A 46 -7.98 -5.26 -14.74
N ASN A 47 -7.30 -5.73 -13.70
CA ASN A 47 -7.92 -6.62 -12.73
C ASN A 47 -8.95 -5.94 -11.83
N SER A 48 -8.65 -4.73 -11.38
CA SER A 48 -9.54 -3.96 -10.50
C SER A 48 -10.75 -3.38 -11.24
N ASN A 49 -10.66 -3.22 -12.57
CA ASN A 49 -11.75 -2.60 -13.35
C ASN A 49 -12.50 -3.58 -14.25
N CYS A 50 -11.89 -4.71 -14.66
CA CYS A 50 -12.45 -5.59 -15.68
C CYS A 50 -12.57 -7.06 -15.23
N SER A 51 -11.63 -7.56 -14.42
CA SER A 51 -11.54 -8.99 -14.05
C SER A 51 -12.33 -9.35 -12.78
N MET A 52 -13.53 -8.79 -12.63
CA MET A 52 -14.44 -9.05 -11.51
C MET A 52 -15.38 -10.23 -11.78
N THR A 53 -15.93 -10.81 -10.73
CA THR A 53 -16.97 -11.85 -10.83
C THR A 53 -18.16 -11.36 -11.67
N LYS A 54 -18.56 -12.16 -12.64
CA LYS A 54 -19.55 -11.90 -13.70
C LYS A 54 -19.11 -10.86 -14.75
N CYS A 55 -17.84 -10.44 -14.74
CA CYS A 55 -17.24 -9.60 -15.77
C CYS A 55 -16.24 -10.43 -16.59
N HIS A 56 -14.92 -10.22 -16.46
CA HIS A 56 -13.90 -10.97 -17.18
C HIS A 56 -12.92 -11.71 -16.23
N ASP A 57 -13.46 -12.31 -15.15
CA ASP A 57 -12.68 -13.08 -14.18
C ASP A 57 -12.20 -14.44 -14.74
N ALA A 58 -11.67 -15.31 -13.88
CA ALA A 58 -11.22 -16.64 -14.30
C ALA A 58 -12.34 -17.69 -14.40
N ILE A 59 -13.52 -17.43 -13.81
CA ILE A 59 -14.53 -18.48 -13.53
C ILE A 59 -15.87 -18.16 -14.21
N THR A 60 -16.40 -16.97 -13.95
CA THR A 60 -17.76 -16.55 -14.33
C THR A 60 -17.78 -15.59 -15.52
N HIS A 61 -16.65 -15.47 -16.22
CA HIS A 61 -16.41 -14.50 -17.27
C HIS A 61 -17.45 -14.51 -18.40
N LYS A 62 -17.75 -13.31 -18.90
CA LYS A 62 -18.57 -13.08 -20.06
C LYS A 62 -17.77 -13.27 -21.34
N GLU A 63 -18.48 -13.61 -22.41
CA GLU A 63 -17.97 -13.63 -23.80
C GLU A 63 -16.77 -14.58 -24.03
N GLY A 64 -16.51 -15.53 -23.13
CA GLY A 64 -15.34 -16.40 -23.22
C GLY A 64 -13.99 -15.67 -23.08
N LEU A 65 -14.00 -14.41 -22.61
CA LEU A 65 -12.82 -13.57 -22.43
C LEU A 65 -12.43 -13.46 -20.95
N THR A 66 -11.23 -13.92 -20.62
CA THR A 66 -10.63 -13.79 -19.29
C THR A 66 -9.54 -12.73 -19.30
N LEU A 67 -9.59 -11.75 -18.39
CA LEU A 67 -8.60 -10.67 -18.29
C LEU A 67 -7.69 -10.79 -17.06
N THR A 68 -7.65 -11.97 -16.43
CA THR A 68 -6.85 -12.26 -15.22
C THR A 68 -5.39 -12.58 -15.47
N THR A 69 -4.99 -12.81 -16.72
CA THR A 69 -3.62 -13.20 -17.10
C THR A 69 -3.15 -12.42 -18.32
N TYR A 70 -1.83 -12.29 -18.48
CA TYR A 70 -1.24 -11.69 -19.68
C TYR A 70 -1.78 -12.34 -20.97
N THR A 71 -1.76 -13.66 -21.05
CA THR A 71 -2.25 -14.42 -22.22
C THR A 71 -3.73 -14.14 -22.50
N GLY A 72 -4.55 -14.02 -21.45
CA GLY A 72 -5.97 -13.67 -21.58
C GLY A 72 -6.17 -12.25 -22.10
N ILE A 73 -5.49 -11.28 -21.51
CA ILE A 73 -5.52 -9.87 -21.92
C ILE A 73 -5.10 -9.72 -23.38
N MET A 74 -4.03 -10.40 -23.79
CA MET A 74 -3.50 -10.35 -25.14
C MET A 74 -4.45 -10.88 -26.22
N LYS A 75 -5.47 -11.67 -25.87
CA LYS A 75 -6.53 -12.06 -26.84
C LYS A 75 -7.33 -10.86 -27.36
N SER A 76 -7.35 -9.76 -26.61
CA SER A 76 -8.04 -8.51 -26.95
C SER A 76 -7.10 -7.36 -27.32
N VAL A 77 -5.79 -7.63 -27.40
CA VAL A 77 -4.75 -6.62 -27.65
C VAL A 77 -3.94 -6.98 -28.90
N ARG A 78 -3.82 -6.01 -29.81
CA ARG A 78 -2.87 -6.03 -30.92
C ARG A 78 -1.65 -5.20 -30.53
N ALA A 79 -0.58 -5.88 -30.14
CA ALA A 79 0.69 -5.24 -29.76
C ALA A 79 1.17 -4.23 -30.81
N GLY A 80 1.59 -3.05 -30.35
CA GLY A 80 2.03 -1.94 -31.19
C GLY A 80 0.89 -1.12 -31.82
N ASN A 81 -0.38 -1.47 -31.58
CA ASN A 81 -1.50 -0.77 -32.18
C ASN A 81 -2.75 -0.74 -31.28
N SER A 82 -2.84 0.28 -30.43
CA SER A 82 -4.01 0.56 -29.58
C SER A 82 -5.29 0.78 -30.40
N SER A 83 -5.23 1.45 -31.56
CA SER A 83 -6.40 1.70 -32.39
C SER A 83 -7.07 0.43 -32.93
N GLN A 84 -6.33 -0.68 -33.01
CA GLN A 84 -6.83 -1.98 -33.46
C GLN A 84 -6.99 -2.99 -32.33
N SER A 85 -6.65 -2.61 -31.10
CA SER A 85 -6.83 -3.44 -29.92
C SER A 85 -8.26 -3.27 -29.40
N GLU A 86 -9.03 -4.36 -29.37
CA GLU A 86 -10.41 -4.30 -28.91
C GLU A 86 -10.51 -3.81 -27.47
N LEU A 87 -9.58 -4.25 -26.61
CA LEU A 87 -9.43 -3.76 -25.24
C LEU A 87 -9.40 -2.23 -25.18
N TYR A 88 -8.60 -1.60 -26.04
CA TYR A 88 -8.43 -0.14 -26.00
C TYR A 88 -9.66 0.59 -26.55
N LYS A 89 -10.33 0.04 -27.57
CA LYS A 89 -11.51 0.67 -28.16
C LYS A 89 -12.65 0.78 -27.15
N VAL A 90 -12.95 -0.30 -26.43
CA VAL A 90 -14.06 -0.35 -25.46
C VAL A 90 -13.80 0.50 -24.21
N ILE A 91 -12.53 0.68 -23.81
CA ILE A 91 -12.21 1.60 -22.70
C ILE A 91 -12.15 3.06 -23.19
N ALA A 92 -11.68 3.32 -24.41
CA ALA A 92 -11.58 4.67 -24.95
C ALA A 92 -12.96 5.31 -25.11
N ASN A 93 -13.95 4.53 -25.55
CA ASN A 93 -15.33 4.98 -25.74
C ASN A 93 -16.22 4.86 -24.49
N ASN A 94 -15.68 4.46 -23.33
CA ASN A 94 -16.43 4.22 -22.09
C ASN A 94 -17.54 3.14 -22.19
N SER A 95 -17.41 2.19 -23.12
CA SER A 95 -18.32 1.02 -23.15
C SER A 95 -18.00 0.04 -22.04
N MET A 96 -16.72 -0.03 -21.65
CA MET A 96 -16.24 -0.88 -20.57
C MET A 96 -15.36 -0.09 -19.59
N PRO A 97 -15.55 -0.26 -18.26
CA PRO A 97 -16.62 -1.05 -17.62
C PRO A 97 -18.04 -0.53 -17.94
N GLU A 98 -19.07 -1.37 -18.02
CA GLU A 98 -20.44 -0.87 -18.29
C GLU A 98 -20.97 -0.01 -17.12
N SER A 99 -21.91 0.91 -17.36
CA SER A 99 -22.63 1.56 -16.25
C SER A 99 -23.36 0.51 -15.38
N PRO A 100 -23.34 0.59 -14.04
CA PRO A 100 -22.93 1.71 -13.19
C PRO A 100 -21.46 1.67 -12.73
N TYR A 101 -20.62 0.79 -13.29
CA TYR A 101 -19.22 0.68 -12.89
C TYR A 101 -18.41 1.91 -13.30
N ARG A 102 -17.40 2.25 -12.50
CA ARG A 102 -16.54 3.40 -12.75
C ARG A 102 -15.74 3.21 -14.03
N GLN A 103 -15.75 4.24 -14.87
CA GLN A 103 -14.88 4.32 -16.03
C GLN A 103 -13.43 4.57 -15.62
N LEU A 104 -12.48 4.05 -16.40
CA LEU A 104 -11.07 4.38 -16.22
C LEU A 104 -10.84 5.89 -16.40
N THR A 105 -9.90 6.46 -15.64
CA THR A 105 -9.50 7.87 -15.80
C THR A 105 -8.75 8.08 -17.11
N ALA A 106 -8.58 9.34 -17.53
CA ALA A 106 -7.83 9.67 -18.73
C ALA A 106 -6.37 9.20 -18.63
N GLU A 107 -5.78 9.27 -17.44
CA GLU A 107 -4.41 8.84 -17.14
C GLU A 107 -4.30 7.31 -17.24
N GLN A 108 -5.24 6.57 -16.67
CA GLN A 108 -5.33 5.12 -16.75
C GLN A 108 -5.46 4.64 -18.21
N LYS A 109 -6.35 5.27 -18.99
CA LYS A 109 -6.49 5.00 -20.42
C LYS A 109 -5.19 5.30 -21.18
N THR A 110 -4.54 6.41 -20.88
CA THR A 110 -3.26 6.78 -21.51
C THR A 110 -2.17 5.76 -21.20
N MET A 111 -2.12 5.24 -19.98
CA MET A 111 -1.17 4.22 -19.57
C MET A 111 -1.38 2.90 -20.33
N ILE A 112 -2.63 2.43 -20.44
CA ILE A 112 -2.96 1.24 -21.25
C ILE A 112 -2.62 1.47 -22.72
N LYS A 113 -2.96 2.65 -23.28
CA LYS A 113 -2.62 3.02 -24.65
C LYS A 113 -1.13 2.90 -24.92
N ASN A 114 -0.33 3.51 -24.06
CA ASN A 114 1.12 3.56 -24.19
C ASN A 114 1.73 2.16 -24.06
N TRP A 115 1.28 1.35 -23.12
CA TRP A 115 1.73 -0.04 -23.02
C TRP A 115 1.45 -0.84 -24.29
N ILE A 116 0.24 -0.72 -24.86
CA ILE A 116 -0.12 -1.40 -26.11
C ILE A 116 0.79 -0.92 -27.24
N ASP A 117 0.90 0.40 -27.43
CA ASP A 117 1.68 1.01 -28.52
C ASP A 117 3.19 0.74 -28.39
N GLN A 118 3.70 0.52 -27.17
CA GLN A 118 5.08 0.09 -26.89
C GLN A 118 5.31 -1.42 -27.10
N GLY A 119 4.33 -2.12 -27.67
CA GLY A 119 4.43 -3.55 -28.02
C GLY A 119 3.85 -4.50 -26.96
N ALA A 120 3.07 -3.99 -26.02
CA ALA A 120 2.32 -4.77 -25.03
C ALA A 120 3.16 -5.83 -24.30
N LYS A 121 4.40 -5.52 -23.94
CA LYS A 121 5.34 -6.50 -23.38
C LYS A 121 4.86 -7.01 -22.01
N ASN A 122 5.03 -8.31 -21.74
CA ASN A 122 4.84 -8.90 -20.40
C ASN A 122 6.02 -8.58 -19.48
N THR A 123 6.23 -7.31 -19.18
CA THR A 123 7.32 -6.88 -18.30
C THR A 123 7.02 -7.22 -16.86
N THR A 124 7.84 -8.10 -16.29
CA THR A 124 7.90 -8.36 -14.85
C THR A 124 8.85 -7.35 -14.23
N CYS A 125 8.32 -6.31 -13.61
CA CYS A 125 9.14 -5.39 -12.84
C CYS A 125 9.21 -5.92 -11.42
N GLU A 126 10.26 -6.70 -11.16
CA GLU A 126 10.71 -6.92 -9.80
C GLU A 126 10.97 -5.55 -9.19
N VAL A 127 10.35 -5.26 -8.04
CA VAL A 127 10.75 -4.12 -7.22
C VAL A 127 12.12 -4.50 -6.67
N THR A 128 13.18 -4.18 -7.42
CA THR A 128 14.56 -4.61 -7.13
C THR A 128 15.08 -4.08 -5.80
N ASN A 129 14.47 -3.01 -5.28
CA ASN A 129 14.72 -2.49 -3.94
C ASN A 129 13.42 -2.47 -3.15
N CYS A 130 13.12 -3.60 -2.52
CA CYS A 130 12.10 -3.68 -1.48
C CYS A 130 12.68 -3.16 -0.16
N ASP A 131 13.00 -1.86 -0.10
CA ASP A 131 13.46 -1.28 1.16
C ASP A 131 12.28 -1.21 2.12
N THR A 132 12.21 -2.18 3.03
CA THR A 132 11.22 -2.25 4.12
C THR A 132 11.67 -1.46 5.36
N SER A 133 12.60 -0.53 5.21
CA SER A 133 13.03 0.34 6.31
C SER A 133 12.15 1.58 6.31
N ASN A 134 11.52 1.89 7.46
CA ASN A 134 10.72 3.11 7.67
C ASN A 134 9.64 3.36 6.60
N ILE A 135 8.74 2.39 6.37
CA ILE A 135 7.64 2.54 5.43
C ILE A 135 6.58 3.47 6.03
N THR A 136 6.19 4.49 5.28
CA THR A 136 5.12 5.42 5.65
C THR A 136 3.88 5.20 4.79
N LEU A 137 2.76 5.81 5.19
CA LEU A 137 1.55 5.82 4.36
C LEU A 137 1.82 6.32 2.93
N LYS A 138 2.74 7.27 2.75
CA LYS A 138 3.12 7.81 1.44
C LYS A 138 3.64 6.72 0.49
N ASP A 139 4.34 5.74 1.03
CA ASP A 139 4.91 4.62 0.27
C ASP A 139 3.87 3.54 -0.04
N ILE A 140 2.81 3.45 0.76
CA ILE A 140 1.69 2.51 0.59
C ILE A 140 0.61 3.06 -0.35
N LYS A 141 0.38 4.37 -0.38
CA LYS A 141 -0.65 5.01 -1.23
C LYS A 141 -0.58 4.62 -2.71
N PRO A 142 0.60 4.49 -3.36
CA PRO A 142 0.68 4.00 -4.73
C PRO A 142 0.14 2.57 -4.89
N ILE A 143 0.43 1.68 -3.93
CA ILE A 143 -0.05 0.29 -3.94
C ILE A 143 -1.58 0.27 -3.81
N ILE A 144 -2.13 1.05 -2.86
CA ILE A 144 -3.58 1.16 -2.65
C ILE A 144 -4.28 1.74 -3.89
N THR A 145 -3.72 2.79 -4.48
CA THR A 145 -4.28 3.46 -5.65
C THR A 145 -4.30 2.55 -6.87
N GLY A 146 -3.23 1.77 -7.08
CA GLY A 146 -3.12 0.85 -8.21
C GLY A 146 -3.95 -0.42 -8.08
N ASN A 147 -4.18 -0.91 -6.85
CA ASN A 147 -4.71 -2.26 -6.63
C ASN A 147 -6.06 -2.32 -5.90
N CYS A 148 -6.45 -1.28 -5.15
CA CYS A 148 -7.58 -1.37 -4.21
C CYS A 148 -8.73 -0.40 -4.54
N ILE A 149 -8.41 0.85 -4.89
CA ILE A 149 -9.41 1.93 -5.08
C ILE A 149 -10.38 1.62 -6.23
N GLY A 150 -10.00 0.79 -7.21
CA GLY A 150 -10.92 0.38 -8.29
C GLY A 150 -12.23 -0.27 -7.78
N CYS A 151 -12.22 -0.85 -6.58
CA CYS A 151 -13.41 -1.43 -5.94
C CYS A 151 -13.68 -0.91 -4.51
N HIS A 152 -12.79 -0.10 -3.94
CA HIS A 152 -12.88 0.37 -2.55
C HIS A 152 -12.66 1.89 -2.50
N ASP A 153 -13.50 2.66 -3.22
CA ASP A 153 -13.50 4.12 -3.16
C ASP A 153 -14.83 4.64 -2.57
N GLY A 154 -14.91 5.94 -2.26
CA GLY A 154 -16.11 6.53 -1.66
C GLY A 154 -17.38 6.45 -2.51
N ASN A 155 -17.28 6.14 -3.81
CA ASN A 155 -18.43 5.98 -4.71
C ASN A 155 -18.81 4.51 -4.94
N ASN A 156 -17.85 3.59 -4.82
CA ASN A 156 -17.97 2.15 -4.95
C ASN A 156 -17.36 1.52 -3.69
N ALA A 157 -17.89 1.87 -2.53
CA ALA A 157 -17.42 1.32 -1.27
C ALA A 157 -17.89 -0.13 -1.18
N PHE A 158 -17.21 -1.06 -1.87
CA PHE A 158 -17.56 -2.47 -1.79
C PHE A 158 -17.40 -2.90 -0.32
N ALA A 159 -18.46 -3.46 0.25
CA ALA A 159 -18.59 -3.71 1.69
C ALA A 159 -18.51 -2.47 2.60
N GLY A 160 -18.78 -1.27 2.07
CA GLY A 160 -18.72 -0.01 2.81
C GLY A 160 -17.31 0.52 3.08
N ILE A 161 -16.30 -0.02 2.41
CA ILE A 161 -14.89 0.34 2.62
C ILE A 161 -14.45 1.38 1.59
N ASP A 162 -14.00 2.54 2.07
CA ASP A 162 -13.39 3.60 1.26
C ASP A 162 -11.89 3.74 1.60
N LEU A 163 -11.04 3.40 0.63
CA LEU A 163 -9.58 3.50 0.71
C LEU A 163 -9.04 4.69 -0.12
N SER A 164 -9.91 5.61 -0.54
CA SER A 164 -9.50 6.82 -1.28
C SER A 164 -8.96 7.94 -0.37
N THR A 165 -9.10 7.80 0.94
CA THR A 165 -8.65 8.77 1.94
C THR A 165 -7.57 8.19 2.85
N ASP A 166 -6.67 9.04 3.33
CA ASP A 166 -5.59 8.63 4.25
C ASP A 166 -6.14 8.03 5.54
N SER A 167 -7.23 8.61 6.07
CA SER A 167 -7.93 8.08 7.25
C SER A 167 -8.56 6.72 6.99
N GLY A 168 -9.12 6.48 5.79
CA GLY A 168 -9.70 5.20 5.41
C GLY A 168 -8.62 4.12 5.27
N ILE A 169 -7.48 4.46 4.66
CA ILE A 169 -6.34 3.54 4.53
C ILE A 169 -5.76 3.19 5.89
N GLU A 170 -5.45 4.19 6.73
CA GLU A 170 -4.90 3.96 8.07
C GLU A 170 -5.88 3.24 9.00
N GLY A 171 -7.17 3.57 8.94
CA GLY A 171 -8.20 2.94 9.76
C GLY A 171 -8.48 1.47 9.41
N MET A 172 -8.05 1.02 8.24
CA MET A 172 -8.30 -0.34 7.73
C MET A 172 -7.01 -1.14 7.56
N LYS A 173 -5.85 -0.63 8.00
CA LYS A 173 -4.54 -1.20 7.62
C LYS A 173 -4.33 -2.65 8.02
N GLU A 174 -4.84 -3.07 9.17
CA GLU A 174 -4.78 -4.45 9.64
C GLU A 174 -5.70 -5.36 8.81
N LEU A 175 -6.89 -4.87 8.44
CA LEU A 175 -7.81 -5.57 7.55
C LEU A 175 -7.25 -5.69 6.14
N ILE A 176 -6.59 -4.65 5.64
CA ILE A 176 -5.85 -4.67 4.37
C ILE A 176 -4.81 -5.78 4.44
N LEU A 177 -3.96 -5.82 5.47
CA LEU A 177 -2.93 -6.85 5.61
C LEU A 177 -3.52 -8.28 5.66
N CYS A 178 -4.56 -8.49 6.47
CA CYS A 178 -5.29 -9.76 6.57
C CYS A 178 -5.79 -10.21 5.19
N SER A 179 -6.48 -9.30 4.47
CA SER A 179 -7.15 -9.61 3.21
C SER A 179 -6.18 -9.84 2.05
N ILE A 180 -5.08 -9.06 1.96
CA ILE A 180 -4.08 -9.22 0.88
C ILE A 180 -3.23 -10.48 1.07
N LYS A 181 -2.98 -10.90 2.32
CA LYS A 181 -2.28 -12.15 2.62
C LYS A 181 -3.16 -13.38 2.37
N GLN A 182 -4.49 -13.17 2.35
CA GLN A 182 -5.49 -14.22 2.18
C GLN A 182 -5.31 -15.33 3.23
N GLU A 183 -5.11 -14.94 4.50
CA GLU A 183 -4.98 -15.88 5.61
C GLU A 183 -6.31 -16.60 5.91
N THR A 184 -6.25 -17.71 6.66
CA THR A 184 -7.35 -18.70 6.83
C THR A 184 -8.67 -18.16 7.41
N TYR A 185 -8.75 -16.90 7.84
CA TYR A 185 -9.98 -16.25 8.34
C TYR A 185 -10.18 -14.84 7.79
N CYS A 186 -9.43 -14.48 6.77
CA CYS A 186 -9.54 -13.20 6.08
C CYS A 186 -10.35 -13.41 4.80
N LYS A 187 -11.26 -12.47 4.47
CA LYS A 187 -11.88 -12.48 3.16
C LYS A 187 -10.80 -12.15 2.12
N PRO A 188 -10.47 -13.06 1.18
CA PRO A 188 -9.35 -12.85 0.28
C PRO A 188 -9.63 -11.66 -0.63
N MET A 189 -8.67 -10.74 -0.71
CA MET A 189 -8.73 -9.60 -1.61
C MET A 189 -7.46 -9.49 -2.47
N PRO A 190 -7.61 -9.14 -3.76
CA PRO A 190 -8.88 -9.08 -4.51
C PRO A 190 -9.58 -10.46 -4.63
N SER A 191 -10.92 -10.45 -4.72
CA SER A 191 -11.75 -11.67 -4.71
C SER A 191 -11.57 -12.55 -5.95
N ASN A 192 -10.89 -12.05 -6.98
CA ASN A 192 -10.54 -12.80 -8.19
C ASN A 192 -9.30 -13.70 -8.01
N GLY A 193 -8.77 -13.82 -6.78
CA GLY A 193 -7.69 -14.75 -6.43
C GLY A 193 -6.29 -14.25 -6.74
N LEU A 194 -6.15 -13.03 -7.27
CA LEU A 194 -4.86 -12.42 -7.52
C LEU A 194 -4.23 -11.92 -6.23
N LYS A 195 -2.91 -11.93 -6.19
CA LYS A 195 -2.13 -11.47 -5.04
C LYS A 195 -1.24 -10.32 -5.47
N LEU A 196 -1.05 -9.36 -4.57
CA LEU A 196 0.05 -8.40 -4.67
C LEU A 196 1.38 -9.15 -4.75
N SER A 197 2.41 -8.53 -5.30
CA SER A 197 3.76 -9.11 -5.28
C SER A 197 4.23 -9.34 -3.84
N ILE A 198 5.20 -10.25 -3.66
CA ILE A 198 5.79 -10.49 -2.34
C ILE A 198 6.36 -9.19 -1.75
N CYS A 199 6.96 -8.33 -2.59
CA CYS A 199 7.49 -7.06 -2.10
C CYS A 199 6.38 -6.12 -1.60
N GLU A 200 5.31 -5.92 -2.37
CA GLU A 200 4.18 -5.08 -1.95
C GLU A 200 3.52 -5.61 -0.66
N GLN A 201 3.36 -6.93 -0.56
CA GLN A 201 2.89 -7.57 0.67
C GLN A 201 3.85 -7.31 1.84
N ASN A 202 5.17 -7.35 1.61
CA ASN A 202 6.17 -7.05 2.64
C ASN A 202 6.17 -5.58 3.05
N MET A 203 6.00 -4.64 2.11
CA MET A 203 5.86 -3.22 2.40
C MET A 203 4.64 -2.94 3.26
N ILE A 204 3.47 -3.48 2.89
CA ILE A 204 2.24 -3.34 3.68
C ILE A 204 2.38 -4.04 5.04
N THR A 205 2.94 -5.26 5.08
CA THR A 205 3.23 -5.98 6.33
C THR A 205 4.10 -5.12 7.23
N ARG A 206 5.13 -4.46 6.67
CA ARG A 206 6.03 -3.63 7.44
C ARG A 206 5.39 -2.34 7.91
N TRP A 207 4.63 -1.64 7.06
CA TRP A 207 3.88 -0.45 7.45
C TRP A 207 2.88 -0.74 8.58
N VAL A 208 2.15 -1.83 8.48
CA VAL A 208 1.23 -2.30 9.54
C VAL A 208 2.00 -2.70 10.80
N ASN A 209 3.11 -3.42 10.66
CA ASN A 209 3.88 -3.91 11.81
C ASN A 209 4.73 -2.82 12.49
N GLN A 210 5.21 -1.83 11.74
CA GLN A 210 5.78 -0.60 12.28
C GLN A 210 4.71 0.21 13.00
N SER A 211 3.46 0.16 12.53
CA SER A 211 2.34 0.80 13.21
C SER A 211 1.87 0.05 14.46
N SER A 212 1.97 -1.28 14.50
CA SER A 212 1.66 -2.08 15.70
C SER A 212 2.78 -2.03 16.75
N VAL A 213 3.95 -1.51 16.37
CA VAL A 213 4.90 -0.85 17.28
C VAL A 213 4.70 0.67 17.19
N GLY A 214 3.50 1.12 17.57
CA GLY A 214 3.12 2.50 17.83
C GLY A 214 3.56 3.53 16.80
N ASN A 215 2.66 3.98 15.93
CA ASN A 215 2.50 5.39 15.55
C ASN A 215 1.24 5.62 14.71
N ILE A 216 0.20 6.17 15.33
CA ILE A 216 -0.63 7.24 14.76
C ILE A 216 -0.54 8.39 15.77
N HIS A 217 -0.02 9.55 15.36
CA HIS A 217 0.36 10.63 16.28
C HIS A 217 -0.86 11.33 16.89
N GLU A 218 -1.09 11.10 18.18
CA GLU A 218 -1.30 12.15 19.20
C GLU A 218 -0.64 11.72 20.52
N GLY A 219 0.62 12.14 20.74
CA GLY A 219 1.39 11.80 21.95
C GLY A 219 2.27 10.55 21.79
N THR A 220 3.41 10.55 22.49
CA THR A 220 4.36 9.45 22.53
C THR A 220 3.64 8.13 22.88
N PRO A 221 3.92 7.01 22.19
CA PRO A 221 3.26 5.72 22.46
C PRO A 221 3.45 5.31 23.93
N VAL A 222 2.35 5.32 24.70
CA VAL A 222 2.37 4.92 26.12
C VAL A 222 2.62 3.41 26.29
N VAL A 223 2.07 2.62 25.37
CA VAL A 223 2.24 1.16 25.34
C VAL A 223 3.35 0.79 24.35
N GLN A 224 4.38 0.07 24.80
CA GLN A 224 5.56 -0.31 23.98
C GLN A 224 5.34 -1.62 23.21
N SER A 225 4.45 -2.48 23.70
CA SER A 225 4.08 -3.73 23.04
C SER A 225 2.60 -3.96 23.23
N LEU A 226 1.89 -4.39 22.19
CA LEU A 226 0.47 -4.72 22.24
C LEU A 226 0.23 -5.99 21.42
N ALA A 227 -0.40 -7.00 22.02
CA ALA A 227 -0.69 -8.29 21.39
C ALA A 227 -2.07 -8.81 21.81
N ILE A 228 -2.78 -9.49 20.91
CA ILE A 228 -3.97 -10.29 21.23
C ILE A 228 -3.63 -11.76 20.99
N ILE A 229 -3.87 -12.59 22.00
CA ILE A 229 -3.52 -14.01 21.99
C ILE A 229 -4.76 -14.85 22.35
N PRO A 230 -5.28 -15.70 21.44
CA PRO A 230 -4.95 -15.79 20.01
C PRO A 230 -5.50 -14.60 19.21
N ASN A 231 -4.95 -14.30 18.03
CA ASN A 231 -5.45 -13.23 17.14
C ASN A 231 -6.64 -13.66 16.26
N VAL A 232 -6.97 -14.95 16.27
CA VAL A 232 -8.24 -15.53 15.80
C VAL A 232 -8.95 -16.07 17.02
N VAL A 233 -10.04 -15.44 17.42
CA VAL A 233 -10.68 -15.58 18.72
C VAL A 233 -11.99 -16.35 18.57
N ASN A 234 -12.05 -17.58 19.03
CA ASN A 234 -13.29 -18.37 18.98
C ASN A 234 -14.23 -18.05 20.15
N GLU A 235 -13.70 -18.01 21.38
CA GLU A 235 -14.50 -17.77 22.59
C GLU A 235 -14.02 -16.56 23.38
N GLY A 236 -12.69 -16.44 23.52
CA GLY A 236 -12.04 -15.33 24.20
C GLY A 236 -10.55 -15.29 23.94
N ALA A 237 -9.96 -14.14 24.24
CA ALA A 237 -8.54 -13.88 24.06
C ALA A 237 -8.00 -12.97 25.16
N VAL A 238 -6.68 -12.86 25.18
CA VAL A 238 -5.94 -12.01 26.11
C VAL A 238 -5.28 -10.88 25.34
N VAL A 239 -5.57 -9.64 25.73
CA VAL A 239 -4.80 -8.47 25.34
C VAL A 239 -3.61 -8.38 26.28
N ARG A 240 -2.41 -8.59 25.75
CA ARG A 240 -1.14 -8.41 26.47
C ARG A 240 -0.50 -7.10 26.04
N PHE A 241 -0.12 -6.28 27.02
CA PHE A 241 0.55 -5.01 26.74
C PHE A 241 1.63 -4.68 27.75
N THR A 242 2.58 -3.83 27.37
CA THR A 242 3.68 -3.37 28.23
C THR A 242 3.71 -1.84 28.25
N ILE A 243 3.86 -1.25 29.44
CA ILE A 243 4.05 0.19 29.65
C ILE A 243 5.34 0.47 30.44
N GLU A 244 6.03 1.57 30.14
CA GLU A 244 7.29 1.96 30.79
C GLU A 244 7.08 2.62 32.16
N LYS A 245 5.95 3.30 32.33
CA LYS A 245 5.61 4.08 33.54
C LYS A 245 4.16 3.82 33.92
N ARG A 246 3.81 4.20 35.14
CA ARG A 246 2.43 4.13 35.62
C ARG A 246 1.55 5.05 34.79
N GLU A 247 0.51 4.50 34.19
CA GLU A 247 -0.39 5.22 33.27
C GLU A 247 -1.83 4.75 33.45
N HIS A 248 -2.78 5.65 33.22
CA HIS A 248 -4.21 5.33 33.22
C HIS A 248 -4.62 4.89 31.81
N LEU A 249 -4.97 3.62 31.64
CA LEU A 249 -5.33 3.06 30.34
C LEU A 249 -6.81 2.71 30.28
N THR A 250 -7.45 3.02 29.15
CA THR A 250 -8.77 2.50 28.78
C THR A 250 -8.64 1.55 27.61
N LEU A 251 -9.01 0.29 27.79
CA LEU A 251 -9.07 -0.72 26.75
C LEU A 251 -10.53 -0.87 26.30
N SER A 252 -10.80 -0.68 25.01
CA SER A 252 -12.15 -0.72 24.43
C SER A 252 -12.19 -1.58 23.18
N LEU A 253 -13.28 -2.32 23.01
CA LEU A 253 -13.56 -3.15 21.85
C LEU A 253 -14.37 -2.36 20.81
N PHE A 254 -13.99 -2.47 19.55
CA PHE A 254 -14.62 -1.82 18.40
C PHE A 254 -14.91 -2.84 17.29
N ASN A 255 -15.95 -2.60 16.51
CA ASN A 255 -16.17 -3.31 15.25
C ASN A 255 -15.38 -2.66 14.10
N TYR A 256 -15.45 -3.26 12.91
CA TYR A 256 -14.76 -2.78 11.71
C TYR A 256 -15.23 -1.42 11.18
N THR A 257 -16.38 -0.90 11.62
CA THR A 257 -16.83 0.46 11.26
C THR A 257 -16.32 1.53 12.23
N GLY A 258 -15.54 1.14 13.24
CA GLY A 258 -15.04 2.05 14.28
C GLY A 258 -16.08 2.38 15.36
N GLN A 259 -17.20 1.66 15.42
CA GLN A 259 -18.16 1.78 16.52
C GLN A 259 -17.61 1.07 17.76
N LYS A 260 -17.56 1.78 18.88
CA LYS A 260 -17.24 1.19 20.19
C LYS A 260 -18.37 0.25 20.61
N LEU A 261 -18.03 -1.01 20.84
CA LEU A 261 -18.96 -2.04 21.31
C LEU A 261 -19.01 -2.07 22.84
N ARG A 262 -17.85 -2.09 23.50
CA ARG A 262 -17.73 -2.11 24.97
C ARG A 262 -16.35 -1.67 25.45
N THR A 263 -16.26 -1.26 26.72
CA THR A 263 -14.98 -1.12 27.42
C THR A 263 -14.60 -2.49 28.01
N LEU A 264 -13.37 -2.96 27.77
CA LEU A 264 -12.83 -4.20 28.32
C LEU A 264 -12.22 -3.97 29.71
N SER A 265 -11.50 -2.86 29.90
CA SER A 265 -10.92 -2.47 31.18
C SER A 265 -10.60 -0.98 31.20
N SER A 266 -10.62 -0.35 32.37
CA SER A 266 -10.22 1.04 32.59
C SER A 266 -9.59 1.18 33.97
N GLY A 267 -8.36 1.68 34.04
CA GLY A 267 -7.68 1.82 35.33
C GLY A 267 -6.22 2.20 35.22
N ASP A 268 -5.60 2.41 36.39
CA ASP A 268 -4.16 2.66 36.51
C ASP A 268 -3.39 1.35 36.42
N TYR A 269 -2.45 1.28 35.47
CA TYR A 269 -1.53 0.16 35.31
C TYR A 269 -0.13 0.58 35.76
N GLN A 270 0.61 -0.34 36.38
CA GLN A 270 2.01 -0.13 36.76
C GLN A 270 2.94 -0.44 35.57
N SER A 271 4.18 0.05 35.65
CA SER A 271 5.19 -0.30 34.65
C SER A 271 5.39 -1.82 34.54
N GLY A 272 5.68 -2.29 33.33
CA GLY A 272 5.82 -3.70 32.99
C GLY A 272 4.64 -4.24 32.18
N THR A 273 4.56 -5.57 32.08
CA THR A 273 3.58 -6.26 31.26
C THR A 273 2.30 -6.55 32.05
N SER A 274 1.16 -6.19 31.47
CA SER A 274 -0.18 -6.48 31.99
C SER A 274 -1.01 -7.24 30.96
N GLN A 275 -2.10 -7.87 31.43
CA GLN A 275 -2.98 -8.68 30.61
C GLN A 275 -4.44 -8.41 30.96
N VAL A 276 -5.29 -8.33 29.93
CA VAL A 276 -6.75 -8.19 30.06
C VAL A 276 -7.41 -9.24 29.19
N SER A 277 -8.21 -10.11 29.81
CA SER A 277 -8.99 -11.12 29.10
C SER A 277 -10.34 -10.56 28.65
N PHE A 278 -10.83 -11.02 27.50
CA PHE A 278 -12.16 -10.71 27.01
C PHE A 278 -12.77 -11.90 26.27
N THR A 279 -14.09 -11.94 26.17
CA THR A 279 -14.86 -12.93 25.40
C THR A 279 -15.48 -12.29 24.17
N VAL A 280 -15.88 -13.11 23.20
CA VAL A 280 -16.46 -12.68 21.92
C VAL A 280 -17.74 -13.43 21.55
N ASN A 281 -18.24 -14.31 22.41
CA ASN A 281 -19.44 -15.14 22.17
C ASN A 281 -20.71 -14.34 21.80
N ASP A 282 -20.73 -13.05 22.12
CA ASP A 282 -21.81 -12.11 21.84
C ASP A 282 -21.64 -11.36 20.49
N LEU A 283 -20.54 -11.60 19.79
CA LEU A 283 -20.19 -10.94 18.55
C LEU A 283 -20.54 -11.82 17.36
N ALA A 284 -20.82 -11.19 16.21
CA ALA A 284 -20.89 -11.91 14.96
C ALA A 284 -19.48 -12.29 14.48
N HIS A 285 -19.37 -13.29 13.60
CA HIS A 285 -18.08 -13.54 12.94
C HIS A 285 -17.66 -12.31 12.13
N GLY A 286 -16.42 -11.88 12.30
CA GLY A 286 -15.95 -10.64 11.71
C GLY A 286 -14.64 -10.11 12.27
N VAL A 287 -14.36 -8.87 11.90
CA VAL A 287 -13.12 -8.17 12.24
C VAL A 287 -13.40 -7.16 13.33
N TYR A 288 -12.55 -7.19 14.35
CA TYR A 288 -12.69 -6.39 15.56
C TYR A 288 -11.35 -5.80 15.97
N PHE A 289 -11.42 -4.75 16.77
CA PHE A 289 -10.25 -4.02 17.22
C PHE A 289 -10.33 -3.82 18.73
N VAL A 290 -9.22 -4.07 19.43
CA VAL A 290 -9.02 -3.54 20.77
C VAL A 290 -8.21 -2.28 20.66
N ARG A 291 -8.75 -1.17 21.16
CA ARG A 291 -8.06 0.12 21.28
C ARG A 291 -7.67 0.36 22.73
N VAL A 292 -6.45 0.81 22.94
CA VAL A 292 -5.88 1.26 24.21
C VAL A 292 -5.70 2.78 24.15
N GLU A 293 -6.28 3.49 25.11
CA GLU A 293 -6.26 4.95 25.19
C GLU A 293 -5.61 5.40 26.51
N SER A 294 -4.68 6.36 26.45
CA SER A 294 -4.00 6.98 27.60
C SER A 294 -3.79 8.47 27.34
N GLY A 295 -4.63 9.32 27.91
CA GLY A 295 -4.65 10.75 27.55
C GLY A 295 -4.96 10.93 26.06
N SER A 296 -4.02 11.52 25.32
CA SER A 296 -4.12 11.64 23.85
C SER A 296 -3.60 10.40 23.09
N SER A 297 -2.85 9.52 23.76
CA SER A 297 -2.20 8.38 23.12
C SER A 297 -3.23 7.29 22.81
N ILE A 298 -3.31 6.89 21.55
CA ILE A 298 -4.22 5.85 21.06
C ILE A 298 -3.41 4.78 20.33
N GLN A 299 -3.61 3.53 20.72
CA GLN A 299 -3.05 2.36 20.02
C GLN A 299 -4.15 1.33 19.79
N SER A 300 -4.15 0.67 18.64
CA SER A 300 -5.16 -0.35 18.32
C SER A 300 -4.50 -1.63 17.85
N ILE A 301 -5.17 -2.75 18.10
CA ILE A 301 -4.78 -4.06 17.61
C ILE A 301 -6.00 -4.82 17.12
N MET A 302 -5.88 -5.44 15.96
CA MET A 302 -6.94 -6.20 15.31
C MET A 302 -6.96 -7.67 15.77
N PHE A 303 -8.16 -8.25 15.85
CA PHE A 303 -8.37 -9.68 15.87
C PHE A 303 -9.59 -10.07 15.03
N THR A 304 -9.72 -11.35 14.68
CA THR A 304 -10.91 -11.90 14.04
C THR A 304 -11.68 -12.79 15.01
N HIS A 305 -13.01 -12.79 14.93
CA HIS A 305 -13.91 -13.75 15.60
C HIS A 305 -14.63 -14.60 14.56
#